data_AF-A0A962BMB6-F1
#
_entry.id   AF-A0A962BMB6-F1
#
_cell.length_a   1.000
_cell.length_b   1.000
_cell.length_c   1.000
_cell.angle_alpha   90.00
_cell.angle_beta   90.00
_cell.angle_gamma   90.00
#
_symmetry.space_group_name_H-M   'P 1'
#
loop_
_entity.id
_entity.type
_entity.pdbx_description
1 polymer ?
#
loop_
_entity_poly.entity_id
_entity_poly.type
_entity_poly.pdbx_seq_one_letter_code
_entity_poly.pdbx_strand_id
1 'polypeptide(L)'
;MGSFVVLIILAVLLGGWGVGIYNGLVTARNAYKNAFAQIDVQLTRRHDLIPNLVETAKGYMKHERETLEAVIQARNGAVAAQQAAAGNPGDAAAMQQLAGAENMLTQTLGRLFALSEAYPDLKANQNMM
;
A
#
# COMPACT_ATOMS: atom_id res chain seq x y z
N MET A 1 29.08 26.95 45.86
CA MET A 1 27.70 27.16 45.38
C MET A 1 27.62 27.34 43.86
N GLY A 2 28.42 28.22 43.24
CA GLY A 2 28.34 28.49 41.79
C GLY A 2 28.53 27.26 40.89
N SER A 3 29.49 26.37 41.19
CA SER A 3 29.70 25.13 40.42
C SER A 3 28.51 24.17 40.43
N PHE A 4 27.80 24.07 41.56
CA PHE A 4 26.61 23.23 41.69
C PHE A 4 25.43 23.78 40.87
N VAL A 5 25.26 25.11 40.84
CA VAL A 5 24.25 25.78 40.01
C VAL A 5 24.54 25.56 38.53
N VAL A 6 25.80 25.67 38.10
CA VAL A 6 26.20 25.41 36.70
C VAL A 6 25.91 23.97 36.30
N LEU A 7 26.19 22.99 37.16
CA LEU A 7 25.89 21.57 36.90
C LEU A 7 24.38 21.31 36.75
N ILE A 8 23.56 21.94 37.59
CA ILE A 8 22.09 21.82 37.48
C ILE A 8 21.60 22.40 36.16
N ILE A 9 22.08 23.58 35.76
CA ILE A 9 21.69 24.21 34.48
C ILE A 9 22.07 23.30 33.31
N LEU A 10 23.28 22.74 33.32
CA LEU A 10 23.75 21.80 32.30
C LEU A 10 22.88 20.53 32.24
N ALA A 11 22.52 19.97 33.40
CA ALA A 11 21.65 18.81 33.48
C ALA A 11 20.24 19.10 32.92
N VAL A 12 19.68 20.28 33.20
CA VAL A 12 18.39 20.72 32.67
C VAL A 12 18.45 20.93 31.15
N LEU A 13 19.52 21.55 30.64
CA LEU A 13 19.70 21.75 29.20
C LEU A 13 19.84 20.42 28.45
N LEU A 14 20.66 19.50 28.96
CA LEU A 14 20.83 18.16 28.37
C LEU A 14 19.53 17.35 28.45
N GLY A 15 18.82 17.42 29.59
CA GLY A 15 17.52 16.76 29.75
C GLY A 15 16.48 17.30 28.77
N GLY A 16 16.37 18.63 28.64
CA GLY A 16 15.46 19.28 27.69
C GLY A 16 15.78 18.91 26.24
N TRP A 17 17.06 18.86 25.87
CA TRP A 17 17.49 18.44 24.53
C TRP A 17 17.11 16.98 24.23
N GLY A 18 17.34 16.06 25.18
CA GLY A 18 16.96 14.66 25.04
C GLY A 18 15.46 14.45 24.86
N VAL A 19 14.63 15.16 25.64
CA VAL A 19 13.17 15.16 25.50
C VAL A 19 12.75 15.69 24.12
N GLY A 20 13.39 16.76 23.65
CA GLY A 20 13.14 17.34 22.33
C GLY A 20 13.37 16.33 21.20
N ILE A 21 14.50 15.62 21.21
CA ILE A 21 14.82 14.59 20.21
C ILE A 21 13.81 13.45 20.25
N TYR A 22 13.50 12.93 21.43
CA TYR A 22 12.56 11.82 21.59
C TYR A 22 11.17 12.18 21.04
N ASN A 23 10.66 13.36 21.39
CA ASN A 23 9.37 13.83 20.90
C ASN A 23 9.39 14.05 19.37
N GLY A 24 10.50 14.53 18.81
CA GLY A 24 10.68 14.65 17.36
C GLY A 24 10.60 13.29 16.66
N LEU A 25 11.29 12.27 17.17
CA LEU A 25 11.28 10.92 16.62
C LEU A 25 9.90 10.26 16.72
N VAL A 26 9.19 10.45 17.83
CA VAL A 26 7.81 9.93 18.00
C VAL A 26 6.86 10.62 17.02
N THR A 27 6.98 11.93 16.85
CA THR A 27 6.19 12.69 15.88
C THR A 27 6.42 12.18 14.46
N ALA A 28 7.68 12.06 14.05
CA ALA A 28 8.05 11.52 12.74
C ALA A 28 7.53 10.08 12.55
N ARG A 29 7.61 9.26 13.60
CA ARG A 29 7.08 7.90 13.59
C ARG A 29 5.59 7.85 13.32
N ASN A 30 4.82 8.70 13.99
CA ASN A 30 3.38 8.76 13.80
C ASN A 30 3.02 9.34 12.43
N ALA A 31 3.78 10.32 11.95
CA ALA A 31 3.57 10.92 10.63
C ALA A 31 3.68 9.90 9.50
N TYR A 32 4.73 9.08 9.46
CA TYR A 32 4.87 8.07 8.39
C TYR A 32 3.81 6.97 8.49
N LYS A 33 3.43 6.55 9.70
CA LYS A 33 2.34 5.56 9.90
C LYS A 33 1.00 6.08 9.39
N ASN A 34 0.70 7.35 9.68
CA ASN A 34 -0.52 8.00 9.20
C ASN A 34 -0.52 8.16 7.68
N ALA A 35 0.63 8.51 7.09
CA ALA A 35 0.78 8.58 5.64
C ALA A 35 0.56 7.20 5.00
N PHE A 36 1.15 6.14 5.57
CA PHE A 36 0.96 4.78 5.08
C PHE A 36 -0.51 4.33 5.20
N ALA A 37 -1.19 4.64 6.31
CA ALA A 37 -2.59 4.29 6.48
C ALA A 37 -3.49 4.89 5.37
N GLN A 38 -3.18 6.08 4.88
CA GLN A 38 -3.91 6.66 3.74
C GLN A 38 -3.66 5.87 2.45
N ILE A 39 -2.43 5.42 2.20
CA ILE A 39 -2.09 4.57 1.05
C ILE A 39 -2.82 3.23 1.17
N ASP A 40 -2.80 2.62 2.36
CA ASP A 40 -3.44 1.34 2.64
C ASP A 40 -4.95 1.35 2.32
N VAL A 41 -5.65 2.43 2.67
CA VAL A 41 -7.06 2.61 2.31
C VAL A 41 -7.28 2.65 0.80
N GLN A 42 -6.37 3.26 0.04
CA GLN A 42 -6.48 3.31 -1.43
C GLN A 42 -6.18 1.95 -2.07
N LEU A 43 -5.16 1.25 -1.57
CA LEU A 43 -4.83 -0.11 -2.02
C LEU A 43 -5.98 -1.06 -1.75
N THR A 44 -6.55 -1.01 -0.54
CA THR A 44 -7.73 -1.80 -0.17
C THR A 44 -8.88 -1.56 -1.14
N ARG A 45 -9.24 -0.29 -1.40
CA ARG A 45 -10.29 0.05 -2.37
C ARG A 45 -10.02 -0.54 -3.76
N ARG A 46 -8.78 -0.44 -4.25
CA ARG A 46 -8.40 -1.04 -5.54
C ARG A 46 -8.57 -2.56 -5.52
N HIS A 47 -8.13 -3.22 -4.46
CA HIS A 47 -8.19 -4.68 -4.32
C HIS A 47 -9.60 -5.22 -4.18
N ASP A 48 -10.51 -4.43 -3.61
CA ASP A 48 -11.93 -4.78 -3.44
C ASP A 48 -12.73 -4.60 -4.73
N LEU A 49 -12.31 -3.72 -5.64
CA LEU A 49 -12.97 -3.52 -6.94
C LEU A 49 -12.60 -4.57 -7.97
N ILE A 50 -11.41 -5.20 -7.87
CA ILE A 50 -10.93 -6.19 -8.85
C ILE A 50 -11.87 -7.39 -9.03
N PRO A 51 -12.42 -8.03 -7.97
CA PRO A 51 -13.36 -9.13 -8.14
C PRO A 51 -14.59 -8.74 -8.97
N ASN A 52 -15.11 -7.52 -8.80
CA ASN A 52 -16.23 -7.02 -9.58
C ASN A 52 -15.84 -6.83 -11.07
N LEU A 53 -14.66 -6.27 -11.33
CA LEU A 53 -14.11 -6.14 -12.68
C LEU A 53 -13.94 -7.51 -13.36
N VAL A 54 -13.41 -8.49 -12.63
CA VAL A 54 -13.22 -9.86 -13.13
C VAL A 54 -14.56 -10.54 -13.42
N GLU A 55 -15.55 -10.40 -12.56
CA GLU A 55 -16.88 -10.99 -12.79
C GLU A 55 -17.57 -10.37 -14.01
N THR A 56 -17.44 -9.07 -14.19
CA THR A 56 -17.92 -8.38 -15.39
C THR A 56 -17.20 -8.89 -16.65
N ALA A 57 -15.87 -8.96 -16.63
CA ALA A 57 -15.08 -9.48 -17.75
C ALA A 57 -15.40 -10.95 -18.08
N LYS A 58 -15.61 -11.79 -17.07
CA LYS A 58 -15.96 -13.20 -17.21
C LYS A 58 -17.25 -13.44 -18.00
N GLY A 59 -18.23 -12.53 -17.89
CA GLY A 59 -19.48 -12.60 -18.65
C GLY A 59 -19.26 -12.54 -20.18
N TYR A 60 -18.25 -11.79 -20.62
CA TYR A 60 -17.95 -11.52 -22.03
C TYR A 60 -16.74 -12.33 -22.55
N MET A 61 -15.74 -12.60 -21.71
CA MET A 61 -14.48 -13.26 -22.06
C MET A 61 -14.44 -14.72 -21.61
N LYS A 62 -15.42 -15.52 -22.03
CA LYS A 62 -15.59 -16.92 -21.57
C LYS A 62 -14.42 -17.85 -21.88
N HIS A 63 -13.61 -17.52 -22.88
CA HIS A 63 -12.45 -18.30 -23.30
C HIS A 63 -11.14 -17.84 -22.63
N GLU A 64 -11.14 -16.71 -21.93
CA GLU A 64 -9.94 -16.09 -21.33
C GLU A 64 -9.80 -16.42 -19.83
N ARG A 65 -10.12 -17.65 -19.46
CA ARG A 65 -10.15 -18.08 -18.07
C ARG A 65 -8.78 -17.99 -17.40
N GLU A 66 -7.72 -18.34 -18.12
CA GLU A 66 -6.34 -18.28 -17.64
C GLU A 66 -5.93 -16.83 -17.28
N THR A 67 -6.29 -15.88 -18.14
CA THR A 67 -6.05 -14.45 -17.90
C THR A 67 -6.79 -13.97 -16.64
N LEU A 68 -8.07 -14.31 -16.49
CA LEU A 68 -8.87 -13.92 -15.32
C LEU A 68 -8.35 -14.57 -14.04
N GLU A 69 -7.93 -15.83 -14.08
CA GLU A 69 -7.29 -16.53 -12.95
C GLU A 69 -5.97 -15.87 -12.55
N ALA A 70 -5.14 -15.47 -13.52
CA ALA A 70 -3.90 -14.74 -13.26
C ALA A 70 -4.16 -13.39 -12.57
N VAL A 71 -5.22 -12.67 -12.93
CA VAL A 71 -5.60 -11.38 -12.28
C VAL A 71 -5.99 -11.63 -10.81
N ILE A 72 -6.80 -12.65 -10.55
CA ILE A 72 -7.21 -13.00 -9.18
C ILE A 72 -6.00 -13.43 -8.35
N GLN A 73 -5.09 -14.24 -8.91
CA GLN A 73 -3.87 -14.65 -8.23
C GLN A 73 -2.97 -13.45 -7.90
N ALA A 74 -2.76 -12.54 -8.87
CA ALA A 74 -1.98 -11.33 -8.66
C ALA A 74 -2.60 -10.42 -7.59
N ARG A 75 -3.93 -10.27 -7.58
CA ARG A 75 -4.67 -9.54 -6.53
C ARG A 75 -4.48 -10.18 -5.16
N ASN A 76 -4.55 -11.51 -5.06
CA ASN A 76 -4.34 -12.20 -3.79
C ASN A 76 -2.91 -12.01 -3.27
N GLY A 77 -1.92 -12.03 -4.16
CA GLY A 77 -0.53 -11.71 -3.81
C GLY A 77 -0.37 -10.27 -3.31
N ALA A 78 -0.99 -9.31 -3.98
CA ALA A 78 -0.98 -7.90 -3.58
C ALA A 78 -1.62 -7.69 -2.19
N VAL A 79 -2.78 -8.31 -1.92
CA VAL A 79 -3.42 -8.22 -0.60
C VAL A 79 -2.60 -8.87 0.50
N ALA A 80 -1.97 -10.02 0.25
CA ALA A 80 -1.11 -10.65 1.24
C ALA A 80 0.11 -9.76 1.59
N ALA A 81 0.75 -9.18 0.57
CA ALA A 81 1.86 -8.25 0.76
C ALA A 81 1.42 -6.96 1.46
N GLN A 82 0.23 -6.45 1.15
CA GLN A 82 -0.38 -5.28 1.79
C GLN A 82 -0.60 -5.54 3.28
N GLN A 83 -1.16 -6.69 3.65
CA GLN A 83 -1.37 -7.06 5.06
C GLN A 83 -0.05 -7.14 5.84
N ALA A 84 1.00 -7.69 5.22
CA ALA A 84 2.33 -7.72 5.83
C ALA A 84 2.89 -6.30 6.05
N ALA A 85 2.77 -5.42 5.06
CA ALA A 85 3.20 -4.03 5.15
C ALA A 85 2.37 -3.21 6.15
N ALA A 86 1.06 -3.44 6.24
CA ALA A 86 0.18 -2.78 7.20
C ALA A 86 0.50 -3.16 8.66
N GLY A 87 0.94 -4.40 8.90
CA GLY A 87 1.41 -4.83 10.22
C GLY A 87 2.68 -4.10 10.67
N ASN A 88 3.59 -3.78 9.74
CA ASN A 88 4.80 -3.04 10.03
C ASN A 88 5.25 -2.14 8.84
N PRO A 89 4.70 -0.93 8.71
CA PRO A 89 5.02 -0.05 7.58
C PRO A 89 6.44 0.54 7.66
N GLY A 90 7.15 0.31 8.76
CA GLY A 90 8.58 0.65 8.88
C GLY A 90 9.52 -0.44 8.38
N ASP A 91 9.01 -1.61 8.00
CA ASP A 91 9.81 -2.71 7.47
C ASP A 91 10.07 -2.50 5.96
N ALA A 92 11.33 -2.25 5.62
CA ALA A 92 11.75 -2.05 4.25
C ALA A 92 11.50 -3.30 3.37
N ALA A 93 11.63 -4.51 3.92
CA ALA A 93 11.41 -5.75 3.17
C ALA A 93 9.91 -5.92 2.87
N ALA A 94 9.03 -5.65 3.83
CA ALA A 94 7.59 -5.70 3.63
C ALA A 94 7.12 -4.65 2.60
N MET A 95 7.67 -3.44 2.66
CA MET A 95 7.37 -2.38 1.67
C MET A 95 7.86 -2.74 0.26
N GLN A 96 9.04 -3.37 0.13
CA GLN A 96 9.54 -3.85 -1.16
C GLN A 96 8.67 -4.98 -1.73
N GLN A 97 8.24 -5.92 -0.89
CA GLN A 97 7.32 -6.99 -1.29
C GLN A 97 5.98 -6.43 -1.76
N LEU A 98 5.42 -5.45 -1.03
CA LEU A 98 4.21 -4.74 -1.45
C LEU A 98 4.40 -4.11 -2.83
N ALA A 99 5.44 -3.29 -3.00
CA ALA A 99 5.71 -2.64 -4.29
C ALA A 99 5.86 -3.65 -5.45
N GLY A 100 6.53 -4.78 -5.21
CA GLY A 100 6.67 -5.86 -6.18
C GLY A 100 5.32 -6.50 -6.54
N ALA A 101 4.49 -6.79 -5.55
CA ALA A 101 3.17 -7.39 -5.76
C ALA A 101 2.22 -6.43 -6.50
N GLU A 102 2.25 -5.13 -6.17
CA GLU A 102 1.46 -4.12 -6.88
C GLU A 102 1.90 -3.91 -8.33
N ASN A 103 3.20 -4.00 -8.60
CA ASN A 103 3.72 -3.97 -9.96
C ASN A 103 3.25 -5.18 -10.77
N MET A 104 3.27 -6.38 -10.17
CA MET A 104 2.75 -7.58 -10.82
C MET A 104 1.24 -7.46 -11.10
N LEU A 105 0.47 -6.99 -10.12
CA LEU A 105 -0.96 -6.74 -10.31
C LEU A 105 -1.23 -5.74 -11.45
N THR A 106 -0.47 -4.64 -11.49
CA THR A 106 -0.58 -3.62 -12.55
C THR A 106 -0.28 -4.22 -13.93
N GLN A 107 0.74 -5.05 -14.05
CA GLN A 107 1.07 -5.73 -15.31
C GLN A 107 -0.05 -6.68 -15.75
N THR A 108 -0.61 -7.47 -14.84
CA THR A 108 -1.68 -8.42 -15.16
C THR A 108 -2.98 -7.69 -15.54
N LEU A 109 -3.32 -6.61 -14.84
CA LEU A 109 -4.45 -5.74 -15.23
C LEU A 109 -4.21 -5.09 -16.60
N GLY A 110 -2.98 -4.66 -16.91
CA GLY A 110 -2.62 -4.15 -18.23
C GLY A 110 -2.87 -5.16 -19.35
N ARG A 111 -2.55 -6.45 -19.11
CA ARG A 111 -2.87 -7.53 -20.07
C ARG A 111 -4.37 -7.76 -20.21
N LEU A 112 -5.11 -7.72 -19.10
CA LEU A 112 -6.58 -7.83 -19.13
C LEU A 112 -7.19 -6.69 -19.96
N PHE A 113 -6.72 -5.45 -19.79
CA PHE A 113 -7.19 -4.30 -20.58
C PHE A 113 -6.86 -4.45 -22.06
N ALA A 114 -5.63 -4.85 -22.41
CA ALA A 114 -5.26 -5.10 -23.80
C ALA A 114 -6.14 -6.18 -24.46
N LEU A 115 -6.49 -7.23 -23.72
CA LEU A 115 -7.42 -8.25 -24.21
C LEU A 115 -8.85 -7.71 -24.32
N SER A 116 -9.30 -6.87 -23.38
CA SER A 116 -10.63 -6.27 -23.41
C SER A 116 -10.87 -5.39 -24.65
N GLU A 117 -9.81 -4.84 -25.26
CA GLU A 117 -9.91 -4.10 -26.52
C GLU A 117 -10.41 -4.96 -27.69
N ALA A 118 -10.11 -6.27 -27.67
CA ALA A 118 -10.59 -7.23 -28.65
C ALA A 118 -12.07 -7.61 -28.45
N TYR A 119 -12.70 -7.17 -27.36
CA TYR A 119 -14.10 -7.43 -27.02
C TYR A 119 -14.92 -6.12 -26.98
N PRO A 120 -15.48 -5.67 -28.13
CA PRO A 120 -16.23 -4.41 -28.22
C PRO A 120 -17.40 -4.31 -27.23
N ASP A 121 -18.10 -5.43 -27.00
CA ASP A 121 -19.25 -5.50 -26.07
C ASP A 121 -18.83 -5.29 -24.61
N LEU A 122 -17.64 -5.77 -24.24
CA LEU A 122 -17.08 -5.56 -22.91
C LEU A 122 -16.59 -4.11 -22.76
N LYS A 123 -15.94 -3.57 -23.79
CA LYS A 123 -15.49 -2.17 -23.82
C LYS A 123 -16.66 -1.19 -23.73
N ALA A 124 -17.81 -1.52 -24.31
CA ALA A 124 -19.02 -0.71 -24.25
C ALA A 124 -19.77 -0.81 -22.91
N ASN A 125 -19.38 -1.74 -22.02
CA ASN A 125 -20.04 -1.91 -20.74
C ASN A 125 -19.72 -0.74 -19.80
N GLN A 126 -20.77 -0.10 -19.27
CA GLN A 126 -20.64 1.04 -18.35
C GLN A 126 -19.94 0.69 -17.03
N ASN A 127 -19.88 -0.59 -16.63
CA ASN A 127 -19.15 -1.02 -15.42
C ASN A 127 -17.64 -1.21 -15.66
N MET A 128 -17.18 -1.21 -16.92
CA MET A 128 -15.77 -1.24 -17.30
C MET A 128 -15.16 0.15 -17.52
N MET A 129 -16.00 1.20 -17.70
CA MET A 129 -15.61 2.62 -17.83
C MET A 129 -15.68 3.34 -16.49
#